data_AF-A0A094G1Y8-F1
#
_entry.id   AF-A0A094G1Y8-F1
#
_cell.length_a   1.000
_cell.length_b   1.000
_cell.length_c   1.000
_cell.angle_alpha   90.00
_cell.angle_beta   90.00
_cell.angle_gamma   90.00
#
_symmetry.space_group_name_H-M   'P 1'
#
loop_
_entity.id
_entity.type
_entity.pdbx_description
1 polymer ?
#
loop_
_entity_poly.entity_id
_entity_poly.type
_entity_poly.pdbx_seq_one_letter_code
_entity_poly.pdbx_strand_id
1 'polypeptide(L)'
;MVAYSDAQVAGSPTLALSDRFKGQWFGRQLAETVDEFLQRLPPATTNGSEELQWIWVSNPYLSLPPTDEGGDNISKLSTMCSQGANMLSELENLMSQMQENPPRQPAAMASRDISIARDKAVMDILNLAVQTKVTSGKVSIDTALTIEQDPRHTENLLVEAG
;
A
#
# COMPACT_ATOMS: atom_id res chain seq x y z
N MET A 1 -24.59 -28.05 -23.02
CA MET A 1 -24.64 -26.69 -23.59
C MET A 1 -25.95 -26.07 -23.11
N VAL A 2 -25.91 -25.35 -21.97
CA VAL A 2 -27.11 -24.80 -21.32
C VAL A 2 -27.01 -23.28 -21.46
N ALA A 3 -27.92 -22.71 -22.24
CA ALA A 3 -28.04 -21.26 -22.39
C ALA A 3 -28.68 -20.68 -21.13
N TYR A 4 -27.99 -19.78 -20.45
CA TYR A 4 -28.59 -18.97 -19.40
C TYR A 4 -29.34 -17.83 -20.06
N SER A 5 -30.67 -17.86 -19.90
CA SER A 5 -31.58 -16.81 -20.35
C SER A 5 -31.38 -15.54 -19.54
N ASP A 6 -31.14 -14.43 -20.24
CA ASP A 6 -31.18 -13.07 -19.71
C ASP A 6 -32.60 -12.72 -19.27
N ALA A 7 -32.91 -12.94 -17.99
CA ALA A 7 -34.04 -12.31 -17.34
C ALA A 7 -33.59 -10.95 -16.78
N GLN A 8 -33.85 -9.89 -17.54
CA GLN A 8 -33.71 -8.53 -17.03
C GLN A 8 -34.76 -8.28 -15.94
N VAL A 9 -34.30 -8.26 -14.68
CA VAL A 9 -35.08 -7.75 -13.55
C VAL A 9 -34.95 -6.22 -13.56
N ALA A 10 -36.01 -5.56 -14.03
CA ALA A 10 -36.19 -4.12 -13.94
C ALA A 10 -36.32 -3.70 -12.46
N GLY A 11 -35.48 -2.77 -12.01
CA GLY A 11 -35.69 -2.05 -10.74
C GLY A 11 -34.53 -1.94 -9.75
N SER A 12 -33.30 -2.27 -10.12
CA SER A 12 -32.11 -1.88 -9.32
C SER A 12 -31.44 -0.67 -9.97
N PRO A 13 -30.99 0.35 -9.22
CA PRO A 13 -30.11 1.35 -9.79
C PRO A 13 -28.84 0.62 -10.24
N THR A 14 -28.72 0.35 -11.54
CA THR A 14 -27.49 -0.19 -12.13
C THR A 14 -26.43 0.87 -11.88
N LEU A 15 -25.63 0.67 -10.83
CA LEU A 15 -24.51 1.54 -10.54
C LEU A 15 -23.62 1.53 -11.77
N ALA A 16 -23.44 2.71 -12.38
CA ALA A 16 -22.58 2.86 -13.53
C ALA A 16 -21.16 2.46 -13.11
N LEU A 17 -20.63 1.42 -13.76
CA LEU A 17 -19.29 0.91 -13.46
C LEU A 17 -18.24 1.96 -13.84
N SER A 18 -17.29 2.19 -12.95
CA SER A 18 -16.17 3.09 -13.19
C SER A 18 -15.00 2.34 -13.82
N ASP A 19 -14.46 2.89 -14.91
CA ASP A 19 -13.21 2.44 -15.52
C ASP A 19 -12.16 3.55 -15.37
N ARG A 20 -11.52 3.59 -14.19
CA ARG A 20 -10.61 4.67 -13.80
C ARG A 20 -9.40 4.76 -14.72
N PHE A 21 -8.95 3.63 -15.26
CA PHE A 21 -7.73 3.51 -16.03
C PHE A 21 -8.03 3.18 -17.50
N LYS A 22 -9.20 3.56 -18.00
CA LYS A 22 -9.61 3.29 -19.37
C LYS A 22 -8.57 3.80 -20.37
N GLY A 23 -8.04 2.90 -21.20
CA GLY A 23 -7.01 3.17 -22.19
C GLY A 23 -5.58 3.28 -21.63
N GLN A 24 -5.39 3.20 -20.32
CA GLN A 24 -4.07 3.19 -19.68
C GLN A 24 -3.55 1.77 -19.56
N TRP A 25 -2.46 1.48 -20.25
CA TRP A 25 -1.93 0.11 -20.33
C TRP A 25 -1.47 -0.44 -18.97
N PHE A 26 -1.01 0.40 -18.05
CA PHE A 26 -0.59 -0.02 -16.70
C PHE A 26 -1.74 -0.42 -15.75
N GLY A 27 -2.99 -0.14 -16.14
CA GLY A 27 -4.17 -0.38 -15.32
C GLY A 27 -5.08 -1.47 -15.90
N ARG A 28 -5.82 -2.15 -15.02
CA ARG A 28 -6.85 -3.10 -15.45
C ARG A 28 -8.01 -2.37 -16.12
N GLN A 29 -8.38 -2.82 -17.32
CA GLN A 29 -9.52 -2.33 -18.08
C GLN A 29 -10.82 -2.99 -17.62
N LEU A 30 -11.95 -2.32 -17.76
CA LEU A 30 -13.24 -2.92 -17.37
C LEU A 30 -13.62 -4.12 -18.26
N ALA A 31 -13.16 -4.13 -19.51
CA ALA A 31 -13.45 -5.17 -20.49
C ALA A 31 -12.62 -6.45 -20.31
N GLU A 32 -11.55 -6.41 -19.49
CA GLU A 32 -10.70 -7.57 -19.23
C GLU A 32 -10.93 -8.13 -17.81
N THR A 33 -10.80 -9.45 -17.68
CA THR A 33 -10.78 -10.15 -16.40
C THR A 33 -9.48 -9.84 -15.64
N VAL A 34 -9.46 -10.15 -14.34
CA VAL A 34 -8.23 -10.00 -13.53
C VAL A 34 -7.14 -10.94 -14.03
N ASP A 35 -7.48 -12.14 -14.47
CA ASP A 35 -6.50 -13.11 -14.98
C ASP A 35 -5.87 -12.65 -16.29
N GLU A 36 -6.66 -12.13 -17.24
CA GLU A 36 -6.16 -11.55 -18.49
C GLU A 36 -5.23 -10.36 -18.21
N PHE A 37 -5.60 -9.51 -17.25
CA PHE A 37 -4.76 -8.41 -16.80
C PHE A 37 -3.41 -8.89 -16.23
N LEU A 38 -3.42 -9.91 -15.37
CA LEU A 38 -2.21 -10.46 -14.76
C LEU A 38 -1.35 -11.24 -15.76
N GLN A 39 -1.92 -11.83 -16.81
CA GLN A 39 -1.16 -12.40 -17.92
C GLN A 39 -0.46 -11.31 -18.74
N ARG A 40 -1.12 -10.15 -18.92
CA ARG A 40 -0.58 -9.00 -19.65
C ARG A 40 0.49 -8.25 -18.86
N LEU A 41 0.31 -8.09 -17.55
CA LEU A 41 1.25 -7.44 -16.62
C LEU A 41 1.45 -8.28 -15.36
N PRO A 42 2.28 -9.35 -15.43
CA PRO A 42 2.57 -10.18 -14.27
C PRO A 42 3.48 -9.42 -13.30
N PRO A 43 3.06 -9.17 -12.04
CA PRO A 43 3.86 -8.39 -11.09
C PRO A 43 5.24 -9.00 -10.81
N ALA A 44 5.41 -10.31 -10.99
CA ALA A 44 6.67 -11.02 -10.75
C ALA A 44 7.71 -10.83 -11.86
N THR A 45 7.29 -10.57 -13.10
CA THR A 45 8.19 -10.50 -14.27
C THR A 45 8.20 -9.14 -14.94
N THR A 46 7.20 -8.30 -14.66
CA THR A 46 7.14 -6.94 -15.16
C THR A 46 8.11 -6.07 -14.36
N ASN A 47 9.22 -5.71 -15.00
CA ASN A 47 10.17 -4.77 -14.43
C ASN A 47 9.58 -3.35 -14.38
N GLY A 48 9.83 -2.64 -13.30
CA GLY A 48 9.53 -1.20 -13.22
C GLY A 48 10.43 -0.39 -14.15
N SER A 49 9.86 0.61 -14.80
CA SER A 49 10.57 1.60 -15.64
C SER A 49 10.06 3.01 -15.33
N GLU A 50 10.68 4.04 -15.92
CA GLU A 50 10.16 5.41 -15.82
C GLU A 50 8.72 5.52 -16.34
N GLU A 51 8.37 4.73 -17.36
CA GLU A 51 7.04 4.68 -17.98
C GLU A 51 6.05 3.77 -17.21
N LEU A 52 6.56 2.84 -16.39
CA LEU A 52 5.77 1.88 -15.62
C LEU A 52 6.28 1.77 -14.18
N GLN A 53 5.79 2.67 -13.33
CA GLN A 53 6.14 2.66 -11.91
C GLN A 53 5.22 1.77 -11.08
N TRP A 54 3.97 1.60 -11.51
CA TRP A 54 2.92 0.91 -10.75
C TRP A 54 1.95 0.20 -11.69
N ILE A 55 1.49 -0.97 -11.25
CA ILE A 55 0.39 -1.71 -11.86
C ILE A 55 -0.86 -1.41 -11.02
N TRP A 56 -1.96 -0.99 -11.67
CA TRP A 56 -3.15 -0.52 -10.96
C TRP A 56 -4.38 -1.38 -11.22
N VAL A 57 -5.11 -1.70 -10.15
CA VAL A 57 -6.43 -2.34 -10.21
C VAL A 57 -7.41 -1.50 -9.41
N SER A 58 -8.47 -1.03 -10.05
CA SER A 58 -9.57 -0.33 -9.38
C SER A 58 -10.80 -1.21 -9.24
N ASN A 59 -11.51 -1.02 -8.14
CA ASN A 59 -12.85 -1.58 -7.94
C ASN A 59 -13.86 -0.81 -8.82
N PRO A 60 -14.52 -1.45 -9.80
CA PRO A 60 -15.42 -0.77 -10.73
C PRO A 60 -16.76 -0.35 -10.11
N TYR A 61 -17.09 -0.85 -8.91
CA TYR A 61 -18.32 -0.49 -8.20
C TYR A 61 -18.17 0.79 -7.36
N LEU A 62 -16.96 1.33 -7.25
CA LEU A 62 -16.71 2.57 -6.54
C LEU A 62 -16.69 3.73 -7.53
N SER A 63 -17.68 4.60 -7.45
CA SER A 63 -17.62 5.94 -8.02
C SER A 63 -16.69 6.78 -7.15
N LEU A 64 -15.39 6.68 -7.41
CA LEU A 64 -14.44 7.64 -6.86
C LEU A 64 -14.73 9.00 -7.49
N PRO A 65 -14.77 10.09 -6.69
CA PRO A 65 -14.92 11.43 -7.27
C PRO A 65 -13.81 11.65 -8.31
N PRO A 66 -14.15 12.21 -9.49
CA PRO A 66 -13.15 12.56 -10.49
C PRO A 66 -12.17 13.51 -9.80
N THR A 67 -10.89 13.13 -9.87
CA THR A 67 -9.74 13.82 -9.29
C THR A 67 -9.85 15.35 -9.44
N ASP A 68 -10.27 16.07 -8.39
CA ASP A 68 -9.76 17.41 -8.01
C ASP A 68 -10.50 18.04 -6.81
N GLU A 69 -10.30 17.49 -5.61
CA GLU A 69 -10.27 18.34 -4.42
C GLU A 69 -8.80 18.72 -4.10
N GLY A 70 -8.05 19.05 -5.16
CA GLY A 70 -6.60 19.14 -5.16
C GLY A 70 -6.05 20.26 -4.27
N GLY A 71 -6.71 21.39 -4.12
CA GLY A 71 -6.18 22.49 -3.29
C GLY A 71 -6.26 22.22 -1.79
N ASP A 72 -7.45 21.87 -1.31
CA ASP A 72 -7.73 21.72 0.11
C ASP A 72 -7.16 20.43 0.69
N ASN A 73 -7.12 19.34 -0.09
CA ASN A 73 -6.52 18.10 0.39
C ASN A 73 -5.00 18.13 0.38
N ILE A 74 -4.35 18.82 -0.57
CA ILE A 74 -2.89 18.99 -0.56
C ILE A 74 -2.45 19.82 0.64
N SER A 75 -3.16 20.91 0.97
CA SER A 75 -2.83 21.74 2.13
C SER A 75 -3.06 21.01 3.47
N LYS A 76 -4.15 20.24 3.60
CA LYS A 76 -4.40 19.37 4.76
C LYS A 76 -3.37 18.26 4.88
N LEU A 77 -3.00 17.61 3.77
CA LEU A 77 -1.96 16.58 3.74
C LEU A 77 -0.58 17.15 4.12
N SER A 78 -0.22 18.32 3.59
CA SER A 78 1.03 19.01 3.94
C SER A 78 1.09 19.36 5.43
N THR A 79 -0.03 19.85 5.99
CA THR A 79 -0.17 20.12 7.42
C THR A 79 0.00 18.84 8.24
N MET A 80 -0.69 17.76 7.86
CA MET A 80 -0.59 16.45 8.48
C MET A 80 0.85 15.92 8.48
N CYS A 81 1.53 15.97 7.33
CA CYS A 81 2.91 15.51 7.20
C CYS A 81 3.87 16.33 8.06
N SER A 82 3.74 17.66 8.04
CA SER A 82 4.65 18.55 8.77
C SER A 82 4.48 18.40 10.28
N GLN A 83 3.23 18.40 10.78
CA GLN A 83 2.96 18.26 12.20
C GLN A 83 3.23 16.83 12.69
N GLY A 84 2.89 15.81 11.90
CA GLY A 84 3.21 14.42 12.21
C GLY A 84 4.73 14.18 12.28
N ALA A 85 5.50 14.75 11.36
CA ALA A 85 6.96 14.69 11.40
C ALA A 85 7.54 15.36 12.65
N ASN A 86 7.00 16.50 13.07
CA ASN A 86 7.42 17.16 14.31
C ASN A 86 7.15 16.27 15.54
N MET A 87 5.97 15.65 15.64
CA MET A 87 5.64 14.73 16.75
C MET A 87 6.57 13.52 16.81
N LEU A 88 6.92 12.96 15.64
CA LEU A 88 7.88 11.85 15.57
C LEU A 88 9.29 12.31 15.96
N SER A 89 9.72 13.49 15.49
CA SER A 89 11.02 14.05 15.86
C SER A 89 11.11 14.36 17.36
N GLU A 90 10.04 14.84 17.98
CA GLU A 90 9.97 15.02 19.44
C GLU A 90 10.15 13.69 20.19
N LEU A 91 9.52 12.61 19.71
CA LEU A 91 9.70 11.28 20.29
C LEU A 91 11.13 10.76 20.11
N GLU A 92 11.71 10.92 18.91
CA GLU A 92 13.11 10.55 18.63
C GLU A 92 14.09 11.32 19.51
N ASN A 93 13.86 12.62 19.71
CA ASN A 93 14.66 13.47 20.58
C ASN A 93 14.54 13.01 22.04
N LEU A 94 13.33 12.67 22.51
CA LEU A 94 13.13 12.14 23.86
C LEU A 94 13.88 10.82 24.06
N MET A 95 13.77 9.89 23.10
CA MET A 95 14.47 8.60 23.15
C MET A 95 15.98 8.80 23.17
N SER A 96 16.51 9.71 22.33
CA SER A 96 17.93 10.03 22.26
C SER A 96 18.43 10.66 23.57
N GLN A 97 17.69 11.60 24.15
CA GLN A 97 18.03 12.21 25.45
C GLN A 97 18.08 11.18 26.58
N MET A 98 17.14 10.24 26.61
CA MET A 98 17.13 9.16 27.60
C MET A 98 18.29 8.17 27.42
N GLN A 99 18.80 8.02 26.19
CA GLN A 99 19.96 7.19 25.91
C GLN A 99 21.28 7.89 26.29
N GLU A 100 21.42 9.18 25.98
CA GLU A 100 22.63 9.96 26.29
C GLU A 100 22.75 10.32 27.77
N ASN A 101 21.62 10.61 28.42
CA ASN A 101 21.54 10.93 29.85
C ASN A 101 20.62 9.92 30.53
N PRO A 102 21.10 8.69 30.80
CA PRO A 102 20.28 7.67 31.42
C PRO A 102 19.78 8.20 32.76
N PRO A 103 18.45 8.25 32.96
CA PRO A 103 17.89 8.76 34.21
C PRO A 103 18.44 7.91 35.36
N ARG A 104 18.61 8.50 36.56
CA ARG A 104 18.96 7.74 37.79
C ARG A 104 17.91 6.69 38.18
N GLN A 105 16.86 6.56 37.40
CA GLN A 105 15.74 5.67 37.60
C GLN A 105 16.07 4.26 37.06
N PRO A 106 15.41 3.21 37.56
CA PRO A 106 15.55 1.85 37.03
C PRO A 106 15.21 1.77 35.53
N ALA A 107 15.95 0.97 34.77
CA ALA A 107 15.76 0.81 33.32
C ALA A 107 14.32 0.42 32.92
N ALA A 108 13.62 -0.34 33.75
CA ALA A 108 12.23 -0.71 33.54
C ALA A 108 11.26 0.50 33.57
N MET A 109 11.56 1.52 34.38
CA MET A 109 10.76 2.75 34.43
C MET A 109 11.03 3.62 33.20
N ALA A 110 12.30 3.76 32.78
CA ALA A 110 12.65 4.48 31.56
C ALA A 110 12.01 3.85 30.30
N SER A 111 12.00 2.52 30.18
CA SER A 111 11.33 1.82 29.07
C SER A 111 9.81 2.03 29.07
N ARG A 112 9.19 2.08 30.25
CA ARG A 112 7.76 2.38 30.39
C ARG A 112 7.45 3.80 29.95
N ASP A 113 8.28 4.77 30.34
CA ASP A 113 8.10 6.17 29.94
C ASP A 113 8.22 6.36 28.42
N ILE A 114 9.17 5.69 27.78
CA ILE A 114 9.28 5.65 26.31
C ILE A 114 8.03 5.05 25.69
N SER A 115 7.50 3.96 26.25
CA SER A 115 6.30 3.31 25.74
C SER A 115 5.08 4.25 25.84
N ILE A 116 4.92 4.95 26.97
CA ILE A 116 3.87 5.95 27.17
C ILE A 116 4.01 7.10 26.16
N ALA A 117 5.22 7.62 25.96
CA ALA A 117 5.48 8.70 25.01
C ALA A 117 5.18 8.26 23.57
N ARG A 118 5.55 7.02 23.20
CA ARG A 118 5.25 6.44 21.90
C ARG A 118 3.75 6.32 21.68
N ASP A 119 3.03 5.74 22.64
CA ASP A 119 1.59 5.54 22.51
C ASP A 119 0.83 6.88 22.47
N LYS A 120 1.32 7.89 23.20
CA LYS A 120 0.84 9.27 23.09
C LYS A 120 1.08 9.84 21.69
N ALA A 121 2.29 9.75 21.15
CA ALA A 121 2.61 10.24 19.82
C ALA A 121 1.75 9.58 18.74
N VAL A 122 1.54 8.27 18.83
CA VAL A 122 0.63 7.52 17.94
C VAL A 122 -0.79 8.08 18.02
N MET A 123 -1.32 8.26 19.22
CA MET A 123 -2.68 8.79 19.41
C MET A 123 -2.81 10.23 18.89
N ASP A 124 -1.81 11.07 19.12
CA ASP A 124 -1.79 12.45 18.65
C ASP A 124 -1.76 12.52 17.12
N ILE A 125 -0.98 11.66 16.46
CA ILE A 125 -0.96 11.53 14.99
C ILE A 125 -2.31 11.03 14.46
N LEU A 126 -2.94 10.05 15.11
CA LEU A 126 -4.27 9.56 14.72
C LEU A 126 -5.33 10.65 14.86
N ASN A 127 -5.30 11.40 15.96
CA ASN A 127 -6.21 12.54 16.16
C ASN A 127 -5.98 13.63 15.12
N LEU A 128 -4.73 13.87 14.73
CA LEU A 128 -4.40 14.83 13.68
C LEU A 128 -4.91 14.37 12.32
N ALA A 129 -4.81 13.08 12.00
CA ALA A 129 -5.36 12.50 10.77
C ALA A 129 -6.88 12.73 10.67
N VAL A 130 -7.60 12.56 11.78
CA VAL A 130 -9.05 12.84 11.85
C VAL A 130 -9.33 14.32 11.65
N GLN A 131 -8.60 15.22 12.33
CA GLN A 131 -8.78 16.67 12.22
C GLN A 131 -8.50 17.19 10.80
N THR A 132 -7.46 16.68 10.15
CA THR A 132 -7.08 17.04 8.78
C THR A 132 -7.89 16.30 7.72
N LYS A 133 -8.76 15.36 8.12
CA LYS A 133 -9.53 14.46 7.25
C LYS A 133 -8.64 13.55 6.36
N VAL A 134 -7.37 13.37 6.71
CA VAL A 134 -6.43 12.47 6.02
C VAL A 134 -6.47 11.10 6.70
N THR A 135 -7.57 10.37 6.49
CA THR A 135 -7.84 9.11 7.20
C THR A 135 -7.64 7.85 6.35
N SER A 136 -7.32 8.01 5.07
CA SER A 136 -7.01 6.91 4.16
C SER A 136 -5.58 6.42 4.34
N GLY A 137 -5.38 5.10 4.37
CA GLY A 137 -4.07 4.47 4.44
C GLY A 137 -3.87 3.43 3.35
N LYS A 138 -2.63 2.94 3.22
CA LYS A 138 -2.25 1.82 2.37
C LYS A 138 -1.62 0.74 3.23
N VAL A 139 -1.97 -0.52 2.97
CA VAL A 139 -1.27 -1.67 3.54
C VAL A 139 -0.08 -1.99 2.62
N SER A 140 1.12 -2.04 3.18
CA SER A 140 2.32 -2.48 2.47
C SER A 140 2.63 -3.91 2.88
N ILE A 141 2.75 -4.81 1.91
CA ILE A 141 3.17 -6.21 2.12
C ILE A 141 4.47 -6.37 1.34
N ASP A 142 5.58 -6.65 2.04
CA ASP A 142 6.85 -6.99 1.41
C ASP A 142 6.89 -8.50 1.21
N THR A 143 6.76 -8.94 -0.03
CA THR A 143 6.87 -10.36 -0.37
C THR A 143 8.28 -10.60 -0.86
N ALA A 144 9.20 -10.85 0.08
CA ALA A 144 10.50 -11.40 -0.26
C ALA A 144 10.27 -12.77 -0.92
N LEU A 145 10.46 -12.82 -2.24
CA LEU A 145 10.43 -14.04 -3.04
C LEU A 145 11.47 -15.02 -2.46
N THR A 146 11.01 -16.01 -1.72
CA THR A 146 11.77 -17.25 -1.49
C THR A 146 11.78 -17.98 -2.83
N ILE A 147 12.71 -17.58 -3.70
CA ILE A 147 13.15 -18.45 -4.79
C ILE A 147 14.07 -19.46 -4.11
N GLU A 148 13.48 -20.55 -3.65
CA GLU A 148 14.22 -21.77 -3.33
C GLU A 148 14.88 -22.22 -4.65
N GLN A 149 16.15 -21.85 -4.83
CA GLN A 149 16.98 -22.50 -5.84
C GLN A 149 17.16 -23.95 -5.37
N ASP A 150 16.42 -24.88 -5.97
CA ASP A 150 16.66 -26.32 -5.83
C ASP A 150 18.07 -26.64 -6.36
N PRO A 151 19.02 -27.06 -5.52
CA PRO A 151 20.39 -27.34 -5.94
C PRO A 151 20.54 -28.72 -6.58
N ARG A 152 19.45 -29.44 -6.92
CA ARG A 152 19.54 -30.83 -7.41
C ARG A 152 19.60 -31.00 -8.93
N HIS A 153 19.95 -29.97 -9.69
CA HIS A 153 20.11 -30.10 -11.14
C HIS A 153 21.46 -29.62 -11.69
N THR A 154 22.56 -30.06 -11.06
CA THR A 154 23.91 -29.99 -11.67
C THR A 154 24.77 -31.20 -11.35
N GLU A 155 24.32 -32.41 -11.65
CA GLU A 155 25.21 -33.55 -11.93
C GLU A 155 24.52 -34.48 -12.91
N ASN A 156 24.91 -34.41 -14.19
CA ASN A 156 24.92 -35.51 -15.18
C ASN A 156 25.11 -34.96 -16.60
N LEU A 157 26.24 -34.28 -16.83
CA LEU A 157 26.71 -34.03 -18.19
C LEU A 157 28.23 -34.23 -18.23
N LEU A 158 28.67 -35.46 -18.00
CA LEU A 158 30.06 -35.87 -18.23
C LEU A 158 30.21 -37.39 -18.30
N VAL A 159 29.45 -38.08 -19.15
CA VAL A 159 29.87 -39.37 -19.73
C VAL A 159 29.23 -39.53 -21.11
N GLU A 160 29.92 -39.11 -22.17
CA GLU A 160 30.01 -39.81 -23.46
C GLU A 160 30.81 -38.96 -24.44
N ALA A 161 32.10 -39.31 -24.58
CA ALA A 161 32.86 -39.16 -25.81
C ALA A 161 33.97 -40.20 -25.74
N GLY A 162 33.65 -41.40 -26.23
CA GLY A 162 34.66 -42.30 -26.78
C GLY A 162 35.08 -41.85 -28.18
#